data_AF-A0A2E4VC84-F1
#
_entry.id   AF-A0A2E4VC84-F1
#
_cell.length_a   1.000
_cell.length_b   1.000
_cell.length_c   1.000
_cell.angle_alpha   90.00
_cell.angle_beta   90.00
_cell.angle_gamma   90.00
#
_symmetry.space_group_name_H-M   'P 1'
#
loop_
_entity.id
_entity.type
_entity.pdbx_description
1 polymer ?
#
loop_
_entity_poly.entity_id
_entity_poly.type
_entity_poly.pdbx_seq_one_letter_code
_entity_poly.pdbx_strand_id
1 'polypeptide(L)'
;MPTGITTLHTSHIFRFRFKTLLFLICLGLLNCQGNDNFVGQTDNVITFMQTGVDIELGPNIILKSITVFDVKQIQISSIAFSGPPAKIEKIYFNWSSGETYSFRFQTETQVYWQKATAPIKSQKGRLELGIPFLSPNSNFNKNQKTPVILLQKTQAQLSVQITNGMIAPSTYHLKIKLPNEIPIIAKGQFTAPYQKWHDYYPIQIKSSVPNGYIVANLQIKPTMKNDERDWDTSQQIFFQTKTINELHSSISIEEAHLPTDVSGRFLTHLQPNTLTLPGHIETFLSQKRADNSSPVSFQTIYIRNNLSATIPVLVSAMVQDKSTKKPIIFLSPPSDVRSQKHQSFSVINLEPLTTNAVSLPLYVDPDLTPKSGNYQRKVQLQLWGVETIIDQALFPLKIIFPNRLSTLVTVLATIWGILVLSYLIANWEKLIEKFSNKNLILISFFGAIIFGFVNLPSTFLISISNFLLGPFSFLLTAFLNEILYFTLLVALLTIVPQTGTVILVSSVRFLLNGILLGAMSPIILINLFVSVTGLEIGFWLAGKDLTSRLNCLILAIFFGFSDALSAWVDFQLGITFYRLFYADWYIWLMVGVGGFSYTFIGVLLGSQLGRHLQKVVN
;
A
#
# COMPACT_ATOMS: atom_id res chain seq x y z
N MET A 1 31.20 26.24 -66.09
CA MET A 1 31.50 26.69 -64.70
C MET A 1 30.52 27.80 -64.34
N PRO A 2 30.05 27.96 -63.09
CA PRO A 2 30.28 27.20 -61.84
C PRO A 2 28.98 26.46 -61.35
N THR A 3 28.95 25.24 -60.80
CA THR A 3 29.44 24.63 -59.52
C THR A 3 28.70 25.05 -58.24
N GLY A 4 28.10 24.07 -57.54
CA GLY A 4 27.73 24.21 -56.11
C GLY A 4 26.65 23.26 -55.56
N ILE A 5 26.84 21.93 -55.62
CA ILE A 5 26.08 20.97 -54.79
C ILE A 5 26.74 20.93 -53.40
N THR A 6 26.00 21.27 -52.34
CA THR A 6 26.43 21.04 -50.96
C THR A 6 25.76 19.79 -50.42
N THR A 7 26.60 18.78 -50.16
CA THR A 7 26.28 17.54 -49.47
C THR A 7 26.06 17.83 -47.98
N LEU A 8 24.83 17.61 -47.49
CA LEU A 8 24.49 17.76 -46.08
C LEU A 8 24.81 16.45 -45.35
N HIS A 9 25.79 16.55 -44.45
CA HIS A 9 26.45 15.48 -43.70
C HIS A 9 25.47 14.66 -42.82
N THR A 10 25.55 13.34 -42.92
CA THR A 10 24.76 12.29 -42.24
C THR A 10 24.89 12.25 -40.71
N SER A 11 25.76 13.03 -40.09
CA SER A 11 26.00 13.02 -38.63
C SER A 11 24.94 13.79 -37.81
N HIS A 12 24.19 14.71 -38.43
CA HIS A 12 23.18 15.52 -37.72
C HIS A 12 21.82 14.83 -37.57
N ILE A 13 21.49 13.87 -38.44
CA ILE A 13 20.21 13.14 -38.41
C ILE A 13 20.17 12.15 -37.23
N PHE A 14 21.31 11.55 -36.87
CA PHE A 14 21.40 10.58 -35.77
C PHE A 14 21.22 11.24 -34.38
N ARG A 15 21.78 12.45 -34.20
CA ARG A 15 21.66 13.23 -32.95
C ARG A 15 20.24 13.77 -32.73
N PHE A 16 19.50 14.02 -33.80
CA PHE A 16 18.14 14.55 -33.76
C PHE A 16 17.12 13.47 -33.38
N ARG A 17 17.31 12.22 -33.85
CA ARG A 17 16.43 11.07 -33.52
C ARG A 17 16.60 10.55 -32.09
N PHE A 18 17.82 10.61 -31.54
CA PHE A 18 18.08 10.25 -30.14
C PHE A 18 17.41 11.22 -29.15
N LYS A 19 17.41 12.53 -29.48
CA LYS A 19 16.73 13.54 -28.66
C LYS A 19 15.20 13.44 -28.75
N THR A 20 14.63 13.07 -29.90
CA THR A 20 13.18 12.90 -30.04
C THR A 20 12.67 11.63 -29.35
N LEU A 21 13.45 10.55 -29.33
CA LEU A 21 13.11 9.35 -28.54
C LEU A 21 13.23 9.62 -27.02
N LEU A 22 14.26 10.35 -26.58
CA LEU A 22 14.40 10.80 -25.19
C LEU A 22 13.28 11.78 -24.78
N PHE A 23 12.84 12.64 -25.70
CA PHE A 23 11.73 13.57 -25.50
C PHE A 23 10.38 12.84 -25.42
N LEU A 24 10.17 11.79 -26.23
CA LEU A 24 8.97 10.93 -26.14
C LEU A 24 8.94 10.09 -24.85
N ILE A 25 10.10 9.65 -24.36
CA ILE A 25 10.22 8.97 -23.06
C ILE A 25 9.98 9.95 -21.89
N CYS A 26 10.40 11.23 -22.02
CA CYS A 26 10.09 12.27 -21.04
C CYS A 26 8.62 12.74 -21.09
N LEU A 27 7.95 12.69 -22.25
CA LEU A 27 6.53 13.01 -22.35
C LEU A 27 5.60 11.93 -21.76
N GLY A 28 6.09 10.69 -21.62
CA GLY A 28 5.38 9.63 -20.88
C GLY A 28 5.33 9.85 -19.36
N LEU A 29 6.09 10.82 -18.83
CA LEU A 29 6.14 11.15 -17.39
C LEU A 29 5.30 12.38 -17.02
N LEU A 30 4.60 12.99 -17.98
CA LEU A 30 3.73 14.15 -17.74
C LEU A 30 2.29 13.80 -18.10
N ASN A 31 1.65 13.04 -17.22
CA ASN A 31 0.19 12.93 -17.23
C ASN A 31 -0.34 13.11 -15.81
N CYS A 32 -0.64 14.36 -15.46
CA CYS A 32 -1.57 14.73 -14.40
C CYS A 32 -1.90 16.22 -14.53
N GLN A 33 -2.83 16.56 -15.42
CA GLN A 33 -3.64 17.77 -15.26
C GLN A 33 -5.10 17.33 -15.28
N GLY A 34 -5.63 17.15 -14.07
CA GLY A 34 -7.06 17.06 -13.83
C GLY A 34 -7.69 18.38 -14.21
N ASN A 35 -8.58 18.31 -15.19
CA ASN A 35 -9.53 19.33 -15.54
C ASN A 35 -10.64 19.30 -14.49
N ASP A 36 -10.83 20.34 -13.68
CA ASP A 36 -12.02 20.46 -12.85
C ASP A 36 -12.53 21.90 -12.82
N ASN A 37 -13.63 22.10 -13.55
CA ASN A 37 -14.57 23.17 -13.32
C ASN A 37 -15.55 22.77 -12.21
N PHE A 38 -15.88 23.74 -11.36
CA PHE A 38 -16.95 23.80 -10.35
C PHE A 38 -16.76 23.15 -8.95
N VAL A 39 -16.61 24.07 -7.98
CA VAL A 39 -17.18 24.13 -6.62
C VAL A 39 -16.93 22.94 -5.70
N GLY A 40 -15.82 23.01 -4.97
CA GLY A 40 -15.54 22.20 -3.77
C GLY A 40 -15.50 23.08 -2.53
N GLN A 41 -16.38 22.79 -1.58
CA GLN A 41 -16.33 23.30 -0.21
C GLN A 41 -15.14 22.60 0.49
N THR A 42 -14.18 23.36 1.03
CA THR A 42 -13.04 22.78 1.76
C THR A 42 -13.46 22.43 3.19
N ASP A 43 -13.23 21.18 3.60
CA ASP A 43 -13.42 20.71 4.98
C ASP A 43 -12.25 21.12 5.90
N ASN A 44 -11.91 22.41 5.95
CA ASN A 44 -10.95 22.88 6.96
C ASN A 44 -11.63 22.85 8.34
N VAL A 45 -10.95 22.31 9.35
CA VAL A 45 -11.53 22.25 10.70
C VAL A 45 -11.28 23.59 11.39
N ILE A 46 -12.36 24.35 11.58
CA ILE A 46 -12.33 25.67 12.22
C ILE A 46 -12.70 25.51 13.69
N THR A 47 -11.73 25.71 14.58
CA THR A 47 -11.90 25.60 16.04
C THR A 47 -11.84 26.97 16.70
N PHE A 48 -12.93 27.41 17.31
CA PHE A 48 -12.98 28.70 18.01
C PHE A 48 -12.19 28.62 19.35
N MET A 49 -11.24 29.53 19.52
CA MET A 49 -10.40 29.71 20.71
C MET A 49 -10.74 31.01 21.45
N GLN A 50 -10.24 31.21 22.67
CA GLN A 50 -10.57 32.39 23.48
C GLN A 50 -10.16 33.73 22.83
N THR A 51 -9.08 33.72 22.05
CA THR A 51 -8.51 34.92 21.42
C THR A 51 -8.80 35.01 19.92
N GLY A 52 -9.58 34.08 19.36
CA GLY A 52 -9.77 33.97 17.92
C GLY A 52 -10.13 32.57 17.48
N VAL A 53 -9.50 32.09 16.40
CA VAL A 53 -9.82 30.81 15.76
C VAL A 53 -8.53 30.11 15.32
N ASP A 54 -8.46 28.81 15.58
CA ASP A 54 -7.45 27.90 15.04
C ASP A 54 -8.05 27.20 13.80
N ILE A 55 -7.38 27.30 12.66
CA ILE A 55 -7.80 26.69 11.41
C ILE A 55 -6.80 25.59 11.05
N GLU A 56 -7.25 24.33 11.07
CA GLU A 56 -6.47 23.22 10.56
C GLU A 56 -6.64 23.13 9.04
N LEU A 57 -5.54 23.33 8.31
CA LEU A 57 -5.52 23.37 6.86
C LEU A 57 -5.28 21.96 6.29
N GLY A 58 -6.05 21.60 5.26
CA GLY A 58 -5.85 20.34 4.54
C GLY A 58 -4.46 20.21 3.92
N PRO A 59 -3.94 18.99 3.71
CA PRO A 59 -2.62 18.78 3.13
C PRO A 59 -2.55 19.35 1.70
N ASN A 60 -1.49 20.11 1.40
CA ASN A 60 -1.12 20.67 0.08
C ASN A 60 -1.82 21.96 -0.42
N ILE A 61 -2.40 22.80 0.45
CA ILE A 61 -2.97 24.09 -0.01
C ILE A 61 -1.96 25.24 0.15
N ILE A 62 -1.54 25.87 -0.96
CA ILE A 62 -0.75 27.10 -0.97
C ILE A 62 -1.72 28.30 -0.87
N LEU A 63 -1.88 28.85 0.34
CA LEU A 63 -2.74 30.00 0.60
C LEU A 63 -1.95 31.31 0.54
N LYS A 64 -2.56 32.33 -0.06
CA LYS A 64 -2.06 33.72 -0.10
C LYS A 64 -2.61 34.56 1.04
N SER A 65 -3.87 34.38 1.40
CA SER A 65 -4.46 35.06 2.55
C SER A 65 -5.70 34.35 3.08
N ILE A 66 -6.01 34.59 4.36
CA ILE A 66 -7.29 34.25 4.98
C ILE A 66 -7.89 35.54 5.53
N THR A 67 -9.15 35.80 5.19
CA THR A 67 -9.90 36.97 5.67
C THR A 67 -11.16 36.51 6.39
N VAL A 68 -11.44 37.08 7.57
CA VAL A 68 -12.61 36.76 8.40
C VAL A 68 -13.62 37.89 8.33
N PHE A 69 -14.88 37.53 8.12
CA PHE A 69 -16.01 38.44 8.03
C PHE A 69 -17.05 38.15 9.13
N ASP A 70 -17.59 39.22 9.70
CA ASP A 70 -18.66 39.18 10.70
C ASP A 70 -20.01 38.76 10.09
N VAL A 71 -21.03 38.57 10.93
CA VAL A 71 -22.43 38.33 10.55
C VAL A 71 -22.97 39.38 9.58
N LYS A 72 -22.47 40.62 9.67
CA LYS A 72 -22.79 41.74 8.76
C LYS A 72 -21.93 41.81 7.48
N GLN A 73 -21.12 40.78 7.21
CA GLN A 73 -20.14 40.73 6.10
C GLN A 73 -19.09 41.85 6.15
N ILE A 74 -18.80 42.36 7.34
CA ILE A 74 -17.72 43.34 7.56
C ILE A 74 -16.44 42.57 7.86
N GLN A 75 -15.34 42.92 7.21
CA GLN A 75 -14.03 42.32 7.46
C GLN A 75 -13.54 42.67 8.87
N ILE A 76 -13.28 41.66 9.70
CA ILE A 76 -12.83 41.83 11.10
C ILE A 76 -11.33 41.55 11.24
N SER A 77 -10.80 40.58 10.48
CA SER A 77 -9.40 40.17 10.58
C SER A 77 -8.90 39.60 9.26
N SER A 78 -7.61 39.74 8.98
CA SER A 78 -6.98 39.15 7.80
C SER A 78 -5.53 38.82 8.08
N ILE A 79 -5.09 37.67 7.57
CA ILE A 79 -3.69 37.25 7.57
C ILE A 79 -3.25 37.00 6.13
N ALA A 80 -2.06 37.46 5.77
CA ALA A 80 -1.47 37.25 4.45
C ALA A 80 -0.18 36.45 4.60
N PHE A 81 0.01 35.46 3.74
CA PHE A 81 1.14 34.55 3.79
C PHE A 81 2.13 34.88 2.68
N SER A 82 3.41 34.91 3.02
CA SER A 82 4.53 35.07 2.08
C SER A 82 5.17 33.74 1.68
N GLY A 83 4.65 32.61 2.20
CA GLY A 83 5.12 31.24 2.00
C GLY A 83 4.05 30.21 2.39
N PRO A 84 4.34 28.90 2.39
CA PRO A 84 3.34 27.89 2.75
C PRO A 84 2.88 28.05 4.21
N PRO A 85 1.56 28.07 4.47
CA PRO A 85 1.03 28.24 5.83
C PRO A 85 1.38 27.04 6.72
N ALA A 86 1.40 27.26 8.04
CA ALA A 86 1.52 26.20 9.01
C ALA A 86 0.29 25.28 8.96
N LYS A 87 0.43 24.02 9.40
CA LYS A 87 -0.67 23.04 9.44
C LYS A 87 -1.88 23.55 10.26
N ILE A 88 -1.62 24.35 11.29
CA ILE A 88 -2.63 25.01 12.11
C ILE A 88 -2.31 26.50 12.12
N GLU A 89 -3.22 27.31 11.59
CA GLU A 89 -3.08 28.77 11.55
C GLU A 89 -4.00 29.45 12.55
N LYS A 90 -3.48 30.49 13.22
CA LYS A 90 -4.21 31.20 14.29
C LYS A 90 -4.61 32.59 13.82
N ILE A 91 -5.91 32.87 13.84
CA ILE A 91 -6.45 34.18 13.49
C ILE A 91 -7.10 34.81 14.70
N TYR A 92 -6.56 35.94 15.14
CA TYR A 92 -7.02 36.64 16.33
C TYR A 92 -8.15 37.61 16.01
N PHE A 93 -9.29 37.44 16.68
CA PHE A 93 -10.42 38.37 16.70
C PHE A 93 -11.39 38.00 17.83
N ASN A 94 -12.18 38.96 18.29
CA ASN A 94 -13.23 38.73 19.27
C ASN A 94 -14.48 38.20 18.56
N TRP A 95 -15.03 37.08 19.04
CA TRP A 95 -16.25 36.47 18.52
C TRP A 95 -17.33 36.33 19.59
N SER A 96 -18.59 36.37 19.16
CA SER A 96 -19.78 36.23 19.98
C SER A 96 -20.36 34.81 19.88
N SER A 97 -20.87 34.32 21.00
CA SER A 97 -21.44 32.96 21.11
C SER A 97 -22.65 32.77 20.20
N GLY A 98 -22.66 31.69 19.41
CA GLY A 98 -23.78 31.34 18.53
C GLY A 98 -23.85 32.14 17.21
N GLU A 99 -22.94 33.07 16.99
CA GLU A 99 -22.85 33.82 15.73
C GLU A 99 -22.11 33.03 14.65
N THR A 100 -22.49 33.22 13.39
CA THR A 100 -21.87 32.54 12.25
C THR A 100 -20.94 33.49 11.51
N TYR A 101 -19.66 33.14 11.49
CA TYR A 101 -18.60 33.90 10.82
C TYR A 101 -18.29 33.30 9.44
N SER A 102 -17.95 34.15 8.49
CA SER A 102 -17.58 33.74 7.12
C SER A 102 -16.07 33.91 6.92
N PHE A 103 -15.41 32.85 6.47
CA PHE A 103 -13.96 32.79 6.23
C PHE A 103 -13.71 32.72 4.73
N ARG A 104 -12.91 33.65 4.22
CA ARG A 104 -12.47 33.70 2.83
C ARG A 104 -11.02 33.23 2.73
N PHE A 105 -10.80 32.12 2.05
CA PHE A 105 -9.47 31.57 1.77
C PHE A 105 -9.08 31.92 0.34
N GLN A 106 -7.97 32.63 0.16
CA GLN A 106 -7.48 33.03 -1.16
C GLN A 106 -6.18 32.29 -1.49
N THR A 107 -6.17 31.58 -2.62
CA THR A 107 -4.99 30.96 -3.22
C THR A 107 -4.53 31.78 -4.43
N GLU A 108 -3.48 31.35 -5.14
CA GLU A 108 -3.05 32.03 -6.38
C GLU A 108 -4.09 31.97 -7.50
N THR A 109 -4.89 30.90 -7.55
CA THR A 109 -5.80 30.63 -8.67
C THR A 109 -7.28 30.65 -8.28
N GLN A 110 -7.62 30.47 -6.99
CA GLN A 110 -9.01 30.30 -6.54
C GLN A 110 -9.31 30.96 -5.18
N VAL A 111 -10.59 31.29 -4.96
CA VAL A 111 -11.11 31.83 -3.69
C VAL A 111 -12.20 30.90 -3.15
N TYR A 112 -12.06 30.50 -1.90
CA TYR A 112 -13.01 29.62 -1.21
C TYR A 112 -13.67 30.34 -0.04
N TRP A 113 -14.92 29.98 0.23
CA TRP A 113 -15.67 30.49 1.37
C TRP A 113 -16.12 29.35 2.27
N GLN A 114 -15.94 29.52 3.57
CA GLN A 114 -16.43 28.60 4.58
C GLN A 114 -17.13 29.38 5.68
N LYS A 115 -18.31 28.90 6.11
CA LYS A 115 -19.02 29.46 7.26
C LYS A 115 -18.80 28.55 8.45
N ALA A 116 -18.52 29.14 9.61
CA ALA A 116 -18.45 28.41 10.87
C ALA A 116 -19.23 29.16 11.94
N THR A 117 -20.09 28.42 12.64
CA THR A 117 -20.86 28.95 13.77
C THR A 117 -20.06 28.80 15.04
N ALA A 118 -19.85 29.91 15.73
CA ALA A 118 -19.18 29.93 17.02
C ALA A 118 -19.98 29.09 18.03
N PRO A 119 -19.30 28.24 18.83
CA PRO A 119 -19.99 27.38 19.79
C PRO A 119 -20.77 28.22 20.80
N ILE A 120 -21.95 27.72 21.19
CA ILE A 120 -22.76 28.34 22.24
C ILE A 120 -21.96 28.24 23.54
N LYS A 121 -21.50 29.38 24.07
CA LYS A 121 -20.76 29.46 25.34
C LYS A 121 -21.68 28.95 26.47
N SER A 122 -21.46 27.72 26.93
CA SER A 122 -22.09 27.24 28.16
C SER A 122 -21.62 28.10 29.33
N GLN A 123 -22.56 28.71 30.05
CA GLN A 123 -22.24 29.43 31.29
C GLN A 123 -21.74 28.47 32.39
N LYS A 124 -22.07 27.17 32.29
CA LYS A 124 -21.72 26.12 33.27
C LYS A 124 -20.50 25.32 32.79
N GLY A 125 -19.61 24.99 33.72
CA GLY A 125 -18.47 24.11 33.45
C GLY A 125 -18.87 22.63 33.32
N ARG A 126 -17.89 21.73 33.21
CA ARG A 126 -18.11 20.31 32.90
C ARG A 126 -17.40 19.42 33.93
N LEU A 127 -18.09 18.38 34.39
CA LEU A 127 -17.51 17.26 35.13
C LEU A 127 -17.37 16.09 34.15
N GLU A 128 -16.21 15.46 34.14
CA GLU A 128 -15.91 14.25 33.37
C GLU A 128 -15.30 13.21 34.32
N LEU A 129 -15.97 12.06 34.43
CA LEU A 129 -15.46 10.85 35.05
C LEU A 129 -15.04 9.87 33.98
N GLY A 130 -13.93 9.17 34.20
CA GLY A 130 -13.50 8.08 33.33
C GLY A 130 -12.54 7.14 34.05
N ILE A 131 -12.39 5.94 33.50
CA ILE A 131 -11.25 5.07 33.83
C ILE A 131 -10.22 5.32 32.71
N PRO A 132 -8.94 5.56 33.05
CA PRO A 132 -7.95 6.04 32.09
C PRO A 132 -7.91 5.18 30.82
N PHE A 133 -7.88 5.85 29.67
CA PHE A 133 -7.91 5.33 28.27
C PHE A 133 -9.27 4.92 27.66
N LEU A 134 -10.38 5.03 28.39
CA LEU A 134 -11.68 5.26 27.73
C LEU A 134 -11.67 6.72 27.24
N SER A 135 -11.24 6.94 25.99
CA SER A 135 -11.02 8.29 25.44
C SER A 135 -12.19 9.23 25.75
N PRO A 136 -11.96 10.45 26.28
CA PRO A 136 -13.02 11.43 26.51
C PRO A 136 -13.74 11.85 25.21
N ASN A 137 -13.11 11.63 24.05
CA ASN A 137 -13.64 11.86 22.71
C ASN A 137 -14.21 10.60 22.02
N SER A 138 -14.09 9.42 22.64
CA SER A 138 -14.84 8.26 22.14
C SER A 138 -16.33 8.48 22.43
N ASN A 139 -17.20 8.03 21.53
CA ASN A 139 -18.67 8.13 21.63
C ASN A 139 -19.25 7.54 22.94
N PHE A 140 -18.42 6.93 23.80
CA PHE A 140 -18.71 6.55 25.18
C PHE A 140 -19.37 7.66 25.99
N ASN A 141 -18.89 8.90 25.86
CA ASN A 141 -19.44 10.03 26.63
C ASN A 141 -20.83 10.48 26.15
N LYS A 142 -21.29 10.02 24.97
CA LYS A 142 -22.66 10.28 24.49
C LYS A 142 -23.66 9.21 24.94
N ASN A 143 -23.22 7.98 25.21
CA ASN A 143 -24.07 6.87 25.62
C ASN A 143 -23.66 6.36 27.02
N GLN A 144 -24.18 7.02 28.07
CA GLN A 144 -24.01 6.66 29.50
C GLN A 144 -24.58 5.27 29.91
N LYS A 145 -24.82 4.35 28.97
CA LYS A 145 -25.51 3.07 29.21
C LYS A 145 -24.60 1.84 29.22
N THR A 146 -23.33 1.95 28.80
CA THR A 146 -22.41 0.79 28.77
C THR A 146 -21.68 0.65 30.12
N PRO A 147 -21.74 -0.52 30.77
CA PRO A 147 -21.02 -0.76 32.02
C PRO A 147 -19.51 -0.72 31.78
N VAL A 148 -18.74 -0.22 32.76
CA VAL A 148 -17.29 -0.43 32.80
C VAL A 148 -16.98 -1.65 33.66
N ILE A 149 -16.10 -2.53 33.21
CA ILE A 149 -15.70 -3.70 34.00
C ILE A 149 -14.59 -3.33 34.97
N LEU A 150 -14.79 -3.66 36.24
CA LEU A 150 -13.79 -3.56 37.29
C LEU A 150 -13.43 -4.97 37.78
N LEU A 151 -12.13 -5.26 37.80
CA LEU A 151 -11.61 -6.54 38.25
C LEU A 151 -11.64 -6.63 39.78
N GLN A 152 -12.09 -7.78 40.29
CA GLN A 152 -12.05 -8.05 41.73
C GLN A 152 -10.61 -8.26 42.21
N LYS A 153 -10.29 -7.76 43.42
CA LYS A 153 -8.97 -7.89 44.07
C LYS A 153 -7.81 -7.16 43.37
N THR A 154 -8.09 -6.34 42.36
CA THR A 154 -7.09 -5.50 41.69
C THR A 154 -7.33 -4.03 41.97
N GLN A 155 -6.28 -3.23 41.94
CA GLN A 155 -6.35 -1.78 42.05
C GLN A 155 -6.57 -1.17 40.65
N ALA A 156 -7.61 -0.35 40.51
CA ALA A 156 -7.88 0.44 39.31
C ALA A 156 -7.68 1.93 39.61
N GLN A 157 -7.62 2.78 38.59
CA GLN A 157 -7.57 4.24 38.75
C GLN A 157 -8.83 4.88 38.17
N LEU A 158 -9.38 5.87 38.87
CA LEU A 158 -10.45 6.72 38.40
C LEU A 158 -9.88 8.08 38.06
N SER A 159 -10.02 8.47 36.81
CA SER A 159 -9.71 9.80 36.30
C SER A 159 -10.90 10.73 36.55
N VAL A 160 -10.65 11.86 37.20
CA VAL A 160 -11.66 12.91 37.37
C VAL A 160 -11.13 14.22 36.80
N GLN A 161 -11.85 14.76 35.83
CA GLN A 161 -11.54 16.05 35.22
C GLN A 161 -12.69 17.02 35.47
N ILE A 162 -12.37 18.18 36.02
CA ILE A 162 -13.30 19.29 36.22
C ILE A 162 -12.84 20.44 35.33
N THR A 163 -13.73 20.95 34.49
CA THR A 163 -13.50 22.16 33.70
C THR A 163 -14.37 23.28 34.25
N ASN A 164 -13.76 24.40 34.63
CA ASN A 164 -14.50 25.58 35.09
C ASN A 164 -15.39 26.16 33.97
N GLY A 165 -16.47 26.84 34.35
CA GLY A 165 -17.30 27.61 33.44
C GLY A 165 -16.68 28.97 33.09
N MET A 166 -17.54 29.88 32.63
CA MET A 166 -17.13 31.25 32.29
C MET A 166 -16.87 32.15 33.51
N ILE A 167 -17.22 31.69 34.71
CA ILE A 167 -17.22 32.51 35.92
C ILE A 167 -15.99 32.12 36.76
N ALA A 168 -15.11 33.09 37.00
CA ALA A 168 -13.95 32.98 37.88
C ALA A 168 -13.73 34.31 38.63
N PRO A 169 -13.20 34.31 39.88
CA PRO A 169 -12.81 33.13 40.64
C PRO A 169 -14.03 32.33 41.15
N SER A 170 -13.89 31.01 41.18
CA SER A 170 -14.92 30.08 41.68
C SER A 170 -14.29 29.00 42.54
N THR A 171 -14.98 28.56 43.58
CA THR A 171 -14.54 27.44 44.42
C THR A 171 -15.31 26.19 44.05
N TYR A 172 -14.64 25.04 44.01
CA TYR A 172 -15.27 23.76 43.72
C TYR A 172 -15.23 22.82 44.92
N HIS A 173 -16.29 22.04 45.05
CA HIS A 173 -16.48 21.01 46.04
C HIS A 173 -16.92 19.73 45.35
N LEU A 174 -15.98 18.80 45.16
CA LEU A 174 -16.23 17.51 44.55
C LEU A 174 -16.43 16.44 45.63
N LYS A 175 -17.50 15.66 45.52
CA LYS A 175 -17.77 14.50 46.36
C LYS A 175 -17.94 13.26 45.49
N ILE A 176 -17.00 12.32 45.56
CA ILE A 176 -17.05 11.04 44.85
C ILE A 176 -17.52 9.96 45.82
N LYS A 177 -18.65 9.31 45.54
CA LYS A 177 -19.13 8.14 46.27
C LYS A 177 -18.69 6.88 45.55
N LEU A 178 -17.79 6.15 46.18
CA LEU A 178 -17.33 4.83 45.75
C LEU A 178 -18.15 3.73 46.44
N PRO A 179 -18.24 2.53 45.83
CA PRO A 179 -18.94 1.40 46.42
C PRO A 179 -18.22 0.93 47.68
N ASN A 180 -18.88 1.03 48.84
CA ASN A 180 -18.38 0.58 50.15
C ASN A 180 -17.09 1.30 50.65
N GLU A 181 -16.83 2.52 50.19
CA GLU A 181 -15.74 3.36 50.71
C GLU A 181 -16.25 4.72 51.19
N ILE A 182 -15.47 5.36 52.06
CA ILE A 182 -15.74 6.72 52.54
C ILE A 182 -15.71 7.65 51.31
N PRO A 183 -16.70 8.56 51.15
CA PRO A 183 -16.74 9.44 50.00
C PRO A 183 -15.48 10.32 49.97
N ILE A 184 -14.81 10.34 48.83
CA ILE A 184 -13.64 11.18 48.60
C ILE A 184 -14.13 12.61 48.41
N ILE A 185 -13.56 13.54 49.16
CA ILE A 185 -13.90 14.97 49.10
C ILE A 185 -12.67 15.74 48.62
N ALA A 186 -12.78 16.38 47.45
CA ALA A 186 -11.76 17.27 46.92
C ALA A 186 -12.29 18.70 46.88
N LYS A 187 -11.46 19.66 47.31
CA LYS A 187 -11.79 21.09 47.33
C LYS A 187 -10.66 21.86 46.66
N GLY A 188 -11.02 22.89 45.90
CA GLY A 188 -10.05 23.79 45.31
C GLY A 188 -10.70 25.06 44.76
N GLN A 189 -9.88 25.88 44.11
CA GLN A 189 -10.30 27.17 43.58
C GLN A 189 -9.80 27.33 42.14
N PHE A 190 -10.70 27.75 41.26
CA PHE A 190 -10.35 28.22 39.93
C PHE A 190 -10.08 29.71 39.97
N THR A 191 -8.93 30.11 39.45
CA THR A 191 -8.52 31.52 39.33
C THR A 191 -8.82 32.09 37.95
N ALA A 192 -9.05 31.24 36.95
CA ALA A 192 -9.37 31.63 35.58
C ALA A 192 -10.62 30.92 35.03
N PRO A 193 -11.37 31.56 34.10
CA PRO A 193 -12.42 30.91 33.34
C PRO A 193 -11.86 29.73 32.52
N TYR A 194 -12.63 28.64 32.39
CA TYR A 194 -12.25 27.43 31.64
C TYR A 194 -10.99 26.68 32.12
N GLN A 195 -10.46 27.03 33.30
CA GLN A 195 -9.36 26.29 33.91
C GLN A 195 -9.76 24.83 34.14
N LYS A 196 -8.85 23.91 33.84
CA LYS A 196 -9.03 22.47 34.04
C LYS A 196 -8.28 22.01 35.28
N TRP A 197 -8.96 21.23 36.12
CA TRP A 197 -8.35 20.48 37.21
C TRP A 197 -8.53 18.99 36.93
N HIS A 198 -7.49 18.21 37.16
CA HIS A 198 -7.45 16.79 36.84
C HIS A 198 -6.69 16.03 37.92
N ASP A 199 -7.23 14.91 38.37
CA ASP A 199 -6.63 14.06 39.40
C ASP A 199 -7.00 12.57 39.21
N TYR A 200 -6.21 11.69 39.82
CA TYR A 200 -6.39 10.24 39.76
C TYR A 200 -6.62 9.64 41.14
N TYR A 201 -7.73 8.92 41.31
CA TYR A 201 -8.07 8.25 42.56
C TYR A 201 -7.95 6.73 42.42
N PRO A 202 -7.15 6.05 43.26
CA PRO A 202 -7.12 4.60 43.26
C PRO A 202 -8.45 4.03 43.77
N ILE A 203 -9.01 3.06 43.07
CA ILE A 203 -10.19 2.29 43.48
C ILE A 203 -9.76 0.85 43.72
N GLN A 204 -10.10 0.28 44.88
CA GLN A 204 -9.88 -1.14 45.17
C GLN A 204 -11.20 -1.86 45.46
N ILE A 205 -11.62 -2.75 44.56
CA ILE A 205 -12.83 -3.55 44.78
C ILE A 205 -12.50 -4.78 45.62
N LYS A 206 -12.98 -4.77 46.87
CA LYS A 206 -13.00 -5.96 47.73
C LYS A 206 -13.92 -7.02 47.12
N SER A 207 -13.56 -8.29 47.25
CA SER A 207 -14.07 -9.45 46.48
C SER A 207 -15.56 -9.79 46.59
N SER A 208 -16.40 -8.92 47.16
CA SER A 208 -17.81 -9.17 47.42
C SER A 208 -18.77 -8.03 47.02
N VAL A 209 -18.29 -7.01 46.30
CA VAL A 209 -19.17 -5.89 45.89
C VAL A 209 -19.97 -6.28 44.64
N PRO A 210 -21.32 -6.25 44.67
CA PRO A 210 -22.15 -6.46 43.48
C PRO A 210 -22.05 -5.28 42.50
N ASN A 211 -22.50 -5.49 41.26
CA ASN A 211 -22.59 -4.45 40.23
C ASN A 211 -23.29 -3.19 40.78
N GLY A 212 -22.80 -2.00 40.43
CA GLY A 212 -23.30 -0.75 41.03
C GLY A 212 -22.89 0.51 40.27
N TYR A 213 -23.07 1.66 40.91
CA TYR A 213 -22.75 2.97 40.33
C TYR A 213 -21.70 3.70 41.16
N ILE A 214 -20.71 4.29 40.48
CA ILE A 214 -19.85 5.33 41.04
C ILE A 214 -20.53 6.66 40.75
N VAL A 215 -20.81 7.45 41.78
CA VAL A 215 -21.51 8.74 41.64
C VAL A 215 -20.58 9.85 42.10
N ALA A 216 -20.27 10.79 41.20
CA ALA A 216 -19.56 12.00 41.57
C ALA A 216 -20.48 13.21 41.45
N ASN A 217 -20.55 13.98 42.54
CA ASN A 217 -21.30 15.23 42.60
C ASN A 217 -20.30 16.38 42.71
N LEU A 218 -20.44 17.36 41.82
CA LEU A 218 -19.61 18.55 41.77
C LEU A 218 -20.49 19.76 42.02
N GLN A 219 -20.19 20.46 43.11
CA GLN A 219 -20.80 21.76 43.40
C GLN A 219 -19.74 22.85 43.20
N ILE A 220 -20.08 23.89 42.44
CA ILE A 220 -19.19 25.04 42.23
C ILE A 220 -19.90 26.32 42.64
N LYS A 221 -19.21 27.10 43.46
CA LYS A 221 -19.69 28.36 44.05
C LYS A 221 -18.86 29.53 43.52
N PRO A 222 -19.47 30.48 42.77
CA PRO A 222 -18.78 31.68 42.33
C PRO A 222 -18.48 32.61 43.52
N THR A 223 -17.31 33.25 43.54
CA THR A 223 -16.88 34.08 44.67
C THR A 223 -17.54 35.48 44.68
N MET A 224 -18.20 35.88 43.59
CA MET A 224 -18.89 37.17 43.48
C MET A 224 -20.28 37.08 44.12
N LYS A 225 -20.47 37.77 45.26
CA LYS A 225 -21.66 37.76 46.14
C LYS A 225 -23.02 38.14 45.50
N ASN A 226 -23.08 38.55 44.22
CA ASN A 226 -24.29 39.07 43.59
C ASN A 226 -24.96 38.15 42.56
N ASP A 227 -24.45 36.94 42.34
CA ASP A 227 -25.08 36.00 41.41
C ASP A 227 -25.40 34.70 42.17
N GLU A 228 -26.65 34.55 42.63
CA GLU A 228 -27.20 33.35 43.32
C GLU A 228 -27.35 32.17 42.36
N ARG A 229 -26.27 31.79 41.67
CA ARG A 229 -26.26 30.65 40.75
C ARG A 229 -25.16 29.68 41.15
N ASP A 230 -25.37 29.06 42.31
CA ASP A 230 -24.73 27.78 42.63
C ASP A 230 -25.07 26.79 41.52
N TRP A 231 -24.06 26.13 40.97
CA TRP A 231 -24.30 25.05 40.01
C TRP A 231 -23.81 23.73 40.58
N ASP A 232 -24.72 22.77 40.57
CA ASP A 232 -24.48 21.38 40.91
C ASP A 232 -24.57 20.56 39.63
N THR A 233 -23.61 19.68 39.42
CA THR A 233 -23.62 18.69 38.35
C THR A 233 -23.25 17.33 38.93
N SER A 234 -24.02 16.31 38.58
CA SER A 234 -23.79 14.93 39.00
C SER A 234 -23.51 14.08 37.78
N GLN A 235 -22.47 13.24 37.88
CA GLN A 235 -22.16 12.24 36.87
C GLN A 235 -22.08 10.87 37.53
N GLN A 236 -22.58 9.86 36.82
CA GLN A 236 -22.61 8.48 37.29
C GLN A 236 -21.94 7.55 36.26
N ILE A 237 -21.15 6.60 36.74
CA ILE A 237 -20.59 5.52 35.94
C ILE A 237 -21.13 4.20 36.48
N PHE A 238 -21.80 3.43 35.62
CA PHE A 238 -22.19 2.06 35.95
C PHE A 238 -20.98 1.14 35.81
N PHE A 239 -20.73 0.30 36.82
CA PHE A 239 -19.66 -0.70 36.77
C PHE A 239 -20.18 -2.11 37.02
N GLN A 240 -19.52 -3.08 36.38
CA GLN A 240 -19.72 -4.51 36.60
C GLN A 240 -18.45 -5.11 37.18
N THR A 241 -18.59 -5.95 38.20
CA THR A 241 -17.43 -6.66 38.76
C THR A 241 -17.25 -8.01 38.10
N LYS A 242 -16.03 -8.32 37.65
CA LYS A 242 -15.70 -9.61 37.04
C LYS A 242 -14.45 -10.23 37.66
N THR A 243 -14.39 -11.55 37.64
CA THR A 243 -13.20 -12.33 38.01
C THR A 243 -12.29 -12.52 36.79
N ILE A 244 -11.01 -12.80 37.03
CA ILE A 244 -10.02 -13.06 35.96
C ILE A 244 -10.43 -14.30 35.14
N ASN A 245 -10.95 -15.36 35.78
CA ASN A 245 -11.40 -16.57 35.10
C ASN A 245 -12.58 -16.31 34.16
N GLU A 246 -13.52 -15.44 34.54
CA GLU A 246 -14.63 -15.03 33.67
C GLU A 246 -14.15 -14.20 32.47
N LEU A 247 -13.07 -13.43 32.61
CA LEU A 247 -12.48 -12.71 31.48
C LEU A 247 -11.81 -13.67 30.50
N HIS A 248 -11.08 -14.68 31.00
CA HIS A 248 -10.46 -15.71 30.17
C HIS A 248 -11.48 -16.45 29.29
N SER A 249 -12.69 -16.72 29.80
CA SER A 249 -13.73 -17.40 29.03
C SER A 249 -14.52 -16.47 28.09
N SER A 250 -14.45 -15.15 28.30
CA SER A 250 -15.32 -14.19 27.61
C SER A 250 -14.60 -13.35 26.55
N ILE A 251 -13.27 -13.29 26.59
CA ILE A 251 -12.46 -12.59 25.59
C ILE A 251 -11.51 -13.60 24.97
N SER A 252 -11.52 -13.68 23.64
CA SER A 252 -10.69 -14.63 22.91
C SER A 252 -10.08 -13.99 21.67
N ILE A 253 -8.83 -14.35 21.39
CA ILE A 253 -8.19 -14.08 20.10
C ILE A 253 -8.71 -15.12 19.10
N GLU A 254 -9.46 -14.69 18.09
CA GLU A 254 -10.04 -15.60 17.10
C GLU A 254 -9.01 -15.94 16.02
N GLU A 255 -8.49 -14.91 15.36
CA GLU A 255 -7.61 -15.06 14.21
C GLU A 255 -6.58 -13.93 14.16
N ALA A 256 -5.45 -14.19 13.49
CA ALA A 256 -4.48 -13.16 13.17
C ALA A 256 -3.98 -13.30 11.74
N HIS A 257 -4.26 -12.29 10.92
CA HIS A 257 -3.90 -12.25 9.51
C HIS A 257 -2.59 -11.49 9.30
N LEU A 258 -1.78 -11.99 8.37
CA LEU A 258 -0.50 -11.41 7.94
C LEU A 258 -0.24 -11.88 6.50
N PRO A 259 0.20 -11.03 5.56
CA PRO A 259 0.44 -9.60 5.71
C PRO A 259 -0.84 -8.76 5.51
N THR A 260 -0.99 -7.71 6.29
CA THR A 260 -2.09 -6.74 6.19
C THR A 260 -1.56 -5.33 5.91
N ASP A 261 -2.45 -4.45 5.45
CA ASP A 261 -2.16 -3.01 5.36
C ASP A 261 -2.37 -2.29 6.70
N VAL A 262 -2.12 -0.97 6.73
CA VAL A 262 -2.32 -0.12 7.91
C VAL A 262 -3.77 -0.16 8.41
N SER A 263 -4.74 -0.30 7.49
CA SER A 263 -6.17 -0.36 7.79
C SER A 263 -6.63 -1.74 8.27
N GLY A 264 -5.74 -2.72 8.24
CA GLY A 264 -5.98 -4.10 8.64
C GLY A 264 -6.60 -5.00 7.57
N ARG A 265 -6.55 -4.60 6.29
CA ARG A 265 -7.01 -5.43 5.18
C ARG A 265 -5.92 -6.42 4.77
N PHE A 266 -6.32 -7.66 4.57
CA PHE A 266 -5.42 -8.72 4.11
C PHE A 266 -4.97 -8.51 2.66
N LEU A 267 -3.67 -8.62 2.42
CA LEU A 267 -3.07 -8.49 1.09
C LEU A 267 -3.16 -9.83 0.35
N THR A 268 -4.20 -10.00 -0.45
CA THR A 268 -4.52 -11.26 -1.16
C THR A 268 -3.47 -11.72 -2.17
N HIS A 269 -2.62 -10.82 -2.65
CA HIS A 269 -1.53 -11.15 -3.58
C HIS A 269 -0.29 -11.73 -2.88
N LEU A 270 -0.24 -11.74 -1.54
CA LEU A 270 0.87 -12.26 -0.75
C LEU A 270 0.46 -13.54 -0.03
N GLN A 271 1.45 -14.40 0.23
CA GLN A 271 1.21 -15.65 0.94
C GLN A 271 0.83 -15.37 2.40
N PRO A 272 -0.24 -15.99 2.92
CA PRO A 272 -0.64 -15.83 4.32
C PRO A 272 0.45 -16.33 5.27
N ASN A 273 0.62 -15.62 6.39
CA ASN A 273 1.64 -15.86 7.41
C ASN A 273 3.09 -15.76 6.91
N THR A 274 3.31 -15.12 5.76
CA THR A 274 4.65 -14.95 5.19
C THR A 274 5.06 -13.47 5.19
N LEU A 275 6.29 -13.20 5.65
CA LEU A 275 6.95 -11.91 5.54
C LEU A 275 8.03 -11.99 4.47
N THR A 276 7.89 -11.19 3.41
CA THR A 276 8.87 -11.06 2.34
C THR A 276 9.78 -9.86 2.64
N LEU A 277 11.05 -10.12 2.90
CA LEU A 277 12.03 -9.08 3.18
C LEU A 277 12.75 -8.63 1.91
N PRO A 278 13.09 -7.35 1.75
CA PRO A 278 13.80 -6.89 0.55
C PRO A 278 15.17 -7.57 0.41
N GLY A 279 15.55 -7.85 -0.83
CA GLY A 279 16.85 -8.45 -1.15
C GLY A 279 17.99 -7.44 -1.12
N HIS A 280 19.24 -7.92 -1.04
CA HIS A 280 20.44 -7.07 -1.02
C HIS A 280 20.54 -6.09 -2.20
N ILE A 281 20.05 -6.47 -3.38
CA ILE A 281 20.08 -5.63 -4.58
C ILE A 281 19.02 -4.53 -4.50
N GLU A 282 17.82 -4.82 -3.99
CA GLU A 282 16.77 -3.82 -3.78
C GLU A 282 17.21 -2.77 -2.76
N THR A 283 17.89 -3.18 -1.69
CA THR A 283 18.46 -2.27 -0.69
C THR A 283 19.65 -1.44 -1.21
N PHE A 284 20.32 -1.90 -2.28
CA PHE A 284 21.41 -1.16 -2.92
C PHE A 284 20.89 -0.14 -3.94
N LEU A 285 19.87 -0.51 -4.72
CA LEU A 285 19.24 0.36 -5.71
C LEU A 285 18.34 1.42 -5.08
N SER A 286 17.56 1.05 -4.06
CA SER A 286 16.88 2.02 -3.21
C SER A 286 17.89 2.54 -2.20
N GLN A 287 18.57 3.64 -2.51
CA GLN A 287 19.41 4.39 -1.56
C GLN A 287 18.66 4.84 -0.28
N LYS A 288 17.34 4.57 -0.18
CA LYS A 288 16.62 4.50 1.08
C LYS A 288 17.07 3.25 1.84
N ARG A 289 18.08 3.41 2.71
CA ARG A 289 18.16 2.55 3.90
C ARG A 289 16.77 2.50 4.49
N ALA A 290 16.22 1.30 4.68
CA ALA A 290 14.94 1.14 5.36
C ALA A 290 15.04 1.93 6.67
N ASP A 291 14.22 2.97 6.79
CA ASP A 291 14.21 3.78 8.00
C ASP A 291 13.76 2.85 9.12
N ASN A 292 14.56 2.75 10.19
CA ASN A 292 14.28 1.87 11.33
C ASN A 292 12.92 2.20 11.98
N SER A 293 12.40 3.41 11.72
CA SER A 293 11.08 3.87 12.17
C SER A 293 9.90 3.38 11.33
N SER A 294 10.13 2.83 10.13
CA SER A 294 9.07 2.42 9.21
C SER A 294 8.76 0.91 9.30
N PRO A 295 7.48 0.53 9.48
CA PRO A 295 7.10 -0.88 9.51
C PRO A 295 7.18 -1.51 8.13
N VAL A 296 7.68 -2.74 8.06
CA VAL A 296 7.81 -3.53 6.82
C VAL A 296 6.47 -4.15 6.41
N SER A 297 5.65 -4.51 7.40
CA SER A 297 4.30 -5.03 7.19
C SER A 297 3.46 -4.80 8.44
N PHE A 298 2.16 -5.04 8.34
CA PHE A 298 1.25 -5.05 9.49
C PHE A 298 0.65 -6.45 9.64
N GLN A 299 0.29 -6.80 10.87
CA GLN A 299 -0.54 -7.95 11.18
C GLN A 299 -1.84 -7.46 11.81
N THR A 300 -2.96 -8.06 11.43
CA THR A 300 -4.25 -7.73 12.04
C THR A 300 -4.71 -8.86 12.92
N ILE A 301 -5.06 -8.53 14.16
CA ILE A 301 -5.52 -9.48 15.16
C ILE A 301 -7.01 -9.20 15.41
N TYR A 302 -7.82 -10.23 15.26
CA TYR A 302 -9.26 -10.19 15.54
C TYR A 302 -9.51 -10.70 16.96
N ILE A 303 -10.09 -9.82 17.78
CA ILE A 303 -10.35 -10.09 19.19
C ILE A 303 -11.85 -9.99 19.42
N ARG A 304 -12.45 -11.07 19.92
CA ARG A 304 -13.87 -11.12 20.23
C ARG A 304 -14.11 -10.82 21.69
N ASN A 305 -15.01 -9.88 21.94
CA ASN A 305 -15.48 -9.55 23.29
C ASN A 305 -16.92 -10.06 23.46
N ASN A 306 -17.12 -11.11 24.25
CA ASN A 306 -18.45 -11.65 24.55
C ASN A 306 -19.12 -10.97 25.75
N LEU A 307 -18.55 -9.90 26.29
CA LEU A 307 -19.09 -9.18 27.43
C LEU A 307 -20.02 -8.07 26.97
N SER A 308 -21.01 -7.76 27.80
CA SER A 308 -21.95 -6.64 27.59
C SER A 308 -21.33 -5.26 27.90
N ALA A 309 -20.01 -5.20 28.08
CA ALA A 309 -19.27 -4.04 28.55
C ALA A 309 -17.98 -3.87 27.76
N THR A 310 -17.53 -2.63 27.64
CA THR A 310 -16.28 -2.29 26.95
C THR A 310 -15.10 -2.47 27.88
N ILE A 311 -14.02 -3.01 27.34
CA ILE A 311 -12.81 -3.27 28.09
C ILE A 311 -11.61 -2.65 27.36
N PRO A 312 -10.81 -1.81 28.03
CA PRO A 312 -9.52 -1.35 27.51
C PRO A 312 -8.49 -2.48 27.63
N VAL A 313 -7.91 -2.87 26.50
CA VAL A 313 -6.99 -4.00 26.43
C VAL A 313 -5.72 -3.59 25.70
N LEU A 314 -4.58 -4.01 26.26
CA LEU A 314 -3.27 -3.97 25.64
C LEU A 314 -3.09 -5.23 24.80
N VAL A 315 -2.96 -5.06 23.49
CA VAL A 315 -2.60 -6.13 22.58
C VAL A 315 -1.13 -5.99 22.29
N SER A 316 -0.34 -7.00 22.65
CA SER A 316 1.08 -7.04 22.31
C SER A 316 1.39 -8.23 21.42
N ALA A 317 2.35 -8.07 20.52
CA ALA A 317 2.83 -9.14 19.67
C ALA A 317 4.36 -9.14 19.63
N MET A 318 4.91 -10.36 19.69
CA MET A 318 6.34 -10.60 19.54
C MET A 318 6.61 -11.77 18.62
N VAL A 319 7.73 -11.72 17.92
CA VAL A 319 8.19 -12.84 17.11
C VAL A 319 9.23 -13.62 17.89
N GLN A 320 9.04 -14.94 17.98
CA GLN A 320 9.92 -15.87 18.66
C GLN A 320 10.35 -17.01 17.73
N ASP A 321 11.52 -17.57 17.99
CA ASP A 321 11.99 -18.77 17.32
C ASP A 321 11.20 -20.01 17.78
N LYS A 322 10.84 -20.88 16.83
CA LYS A 322 10.08 -22.12 17.12
C LYS A 322 10.87 -23.10 18.00
N SER A 323 12.19 -23.13 17.85
CA SER A 323 13.08 -24.07 18.55
C SER A 323 13.54 -23.52 19.91
N THR A 324 14.00 -22.27 19.95
CA THR A 324 14.60 -21.69 21.16
C THR A 324 13.60 -20.93 22.03
N LYS A 325 12.39 -20.63 21.50
CA LYS A 325 11.36 -19.78 22.15
C LYS A 325 11.87 -18.39 22.56
N LYS A 326 13.05 -17.97 22.08
CA LYS A 326 13.62 -16.65 22.36
C LYS A 326 13.07 -15.62 21.38
N PRO A 327 12.92 -14.35 21.82
CA PRO A 327 12.50 -13.26 20.95
C PRO A 327 13.55 -13.00 19.86
N ILE A 328 13.07 -12.69 18.66
CA ILE A 328 13.92 -12.39 17.51
C ILE A 328 14.26 -10.91 17.50
N ILE A 329 15.54 -10.61 17.74
CA ILE A 329 16.01 -9.24 17.93
C ILE A 329 15.89 -8.43 16.63
N PHE A 330 16.17 -9.01 15.47
CA PHE A 330 16.07 -8.31 14.18
C PHE A 330 14.63 -7.98 13.75
N LEU A 331 13.60 -8.49 14.45
CA LEU A 331 12.20 -8.14 14.24
C LEU A 331 11.62 -7.29 15.39
N SER A 332 12.50 -6.77 16.24
CA SER A 332 12.09 -5.91 17.34
C SER A 332 11.71 -4.52 16.81
N PRO A 333 10.66 -3.90 17.35
CA PRO A 333 10.36 -2.51 17.04
C PRO A 333 11.53 -1.57 17.44
N PRO A 334 11.64 -0.40 16.80
CA PRO A 334 12.61 0.63 17.15
C PRO A 334 12.37 1.14 18.58
N SER A 335 13.41 1.69 19.22
CA SER A 335 13.40 2.12 20.64
C SER A 335 12.18 2.94 21.04
N ASP A 336 11.69 3.77 20.13
CA ASP A 336 10.63 4.75 20.40
C ASP A 336 9.23 4.11 20.46
N VAL A 337 9.08 2.93 19.83
CA VAL A 337 7.83 2.15 19.79
C VAL A 337 7.99 0.82 20.54
N ARG A 338 9.18 0.57 21.09
CA ARG A 338 9.56 -0.66 21.77
C ARG A 338 9.21 -0.60 23.25
N SER A 339 8.33 -1.51 23.69
CA SER A 339 8.20 -1.82 25.12
C SER A 339 9.47 -2.51 25.65
N GLN A 340 9.71 -2.47 26.97
CA GLN A 340 10.85 -3.13 27.64
C GLN A 340 11.02 -4.63 27.27
N LYS A 341 10.00 -5.26 26.68
CA LYS A 341 9.95 -6.68 26.30
C LYS A 341 10.15 -6.98 24.80
N HIS A 342 10.63 -6.03 23.97
CA HIS A 342 10.83 -6.23 22.52
C HIS A 342 9.54 -6.58 21.74
N GLN A 343 8.40 -6.02 22.14
CA GLN A 343 7.08 -6.31 21.56
C GLN A 343 6.50 -5.06 20.92
N SER A 344 5.80 -5.22 19.78
CA SER A 344 4.89 -4.18 19.28
C SER A 344 3.59 -4.24 20.06
N PHE A 345 3.02 -3.09 20.37
CA PHE A 345 1.80 -3.02 21.19
C PHE A 345 0.83 -1.97 20.66
N SER A 346 -0.46 -2.19 20.94
CA SER A 346 -1.52 -1.23 20.70
C SER A 346 -2.55 -1.34 21.82
N VAL A 347 -3.15 -0.20 22.18
CA VAL A 347 -4.19 -0.11 23.20
C VAL A 347 -5.51 0.12 22.48
N ILE A 348 -6.48 -0.79 22.67
CA ILE A 348 -7.81 -0.68 22.08
C ILE A 348 -8.89 -0.85 23.14
N ASN A 349 -10.01 -0.16 22.94
CA ASN A 349 -11.23 -0.40 23.69
C ASN A 349 -12.08 -1.42 22.92
N LEU A 350 -12.22 -2.63 23.47
CA LEU A 350 -13.03 -3.69 22.87
C LEU A 350 -14.51 -3.35 23.06
N GLU A 351 -15.21 -3.08 21.97
CA GLU A 351 -16.67 -2.88 21.99
C GLU A 351 -17.42 -4.13 22.49
N PRO A 352 -18.61 -3.97 23.10
CA PRO A 352 -19.34 -5.08 23.71
C PRO A 352 -19.98 -5.97 22.64
N LEU A 353 -19.91 -7.29 22.82
CA LEU A 353 -20.51 -8.31 21.93
C LEU A 353 -20.03 -8.24 20.46
N THR A 354 -18.88 -7.62 20.20
CA THR A 354 -18.32 -7.45 18.85
C THR A 354 -16.91 -8.04 18.72
N THR A 355 -16.52 -8.29 17.47
CA THR A 355 -15.14 -8.60 17.10
C THR A 355 -14.45 -7.33 16.65
N ASN A 356 -13.35 -6.98 17.31
CA ASN A 356 -12.56 -5.79 17.03
C ASN A 356 -11.26 -6.18 16.34
N ALA A 357 -10.89 -5.44 15.29
CA ALA A 357 -9.66 -5.65 14.54
C ALA A 357 -8.56 -4.70 15.03
N VAL A 358 -7.38 -5.23 15.33
CA VAL A 358 -6.22 -4.46 15.78
C VAL A 358 -5.06 -4.69 14.82
N SER A 359 -4.65 -3.63 14.12
CA SER A 359 -3.47 -3.66 13.27
C SER A 359 -2.22 -3.34 14.10
N LEU A 360 -1.27 -4.27 14.13
CA LEU A 360 0.03 -4.11 14.77
C LEU A 360 1.15 -4.06 13.72
N PRO A 361 2.06 -3.08 13.79
CA PRO A 361 3.21 -3.02 12.90
C PRO A 361 4.23 -4.13 13.20
N LEU A 362 4.89 -4.60 12.15
CA LEU A 362 6.07 -5.47 12.17
C LEU A 362 7.26 -4.72 11.59
N TYR A 363 8.33 -4.65 12.37
CA TYR A 363 9.56 -3.95 12.01
C TYR A 363 10.66 -4.96 11.68
N VAL A 364 11.66 -4.50 10.93
CA VAL A 364 12.88 -5.24 10.65
C VAL A 364 14.03 -4.28 10.88
N ASP A 365 14.91 -4.64 11.80
CA ASP A 365 16.11 -3.87 12.09
C ASP A 365 17.09 -4.02 10.91
N PRO A 366 17.43 -2.93 10.20
CA PRO A 366 18.33 -2.98 9.04
C PRO A 366 19.78 -3.31 9.41
N ASP A 367 20.20 -3.09 10.67
CA ASP A 367 21.57 -3.29 11.12
C ASP A 367 21.86 -4.76 11.47
N LEU A 368 20.80 -5.54 11.69
CA LEU A 368 20.89 -6.96 11.99
C LEU A 368 20.62 -7.79 10.74
N THR A 369 21.37 -8.88 10.55
CA THR A 369 21.19 -9.76 9.39
C THR A 369 19.95 -10.64 9.58
N PRO A 370 18.86 -10.43 8.82
CA PRO A 370 17.67 -11.25 8.96
C PRO A 370 17.96 -12.68 8.45
N LYS A 371 17.42 -13.68 9.14
CA LYS A 371 17.57 -15.10 8.77
C LYS A 371 16.24 -15.63 8.24
N SER A 372 16.27 -16.35 7.12
CA SER A 372 15.10 -17.05 6.60
C SER A 372 14.79 -18.24 7.48
N GLY A 373 13.51 -18.55 7.64
CA GLY A 373 13.10 -19.63 8.52
C GLY A 373 11.62 -19.60 8.88
N ASN A 374 11.23 -20.63 9.63
CA ASN A 374 9.91 -20.75 10.22
C ASN A 374 9.98 -20.30 11.69
N TYR A 375 9.23 -19.26 11.99
CA TYR A 375 9.13 -18.61 13.27
C TYR A 375 7.68 -18.64 13.78
N GLN A 376 7.46 -18.12 14.98
CA GLN A 376 6.14 -18.00 15.58
C GLN A 376 5.89 -16.58 16.05
N ARG A 377 4.67 -16.09 15.83
CA ARG A 377 4.16 -14.84 16.39
C ARG A 377 3.39 -15.20 17.64
N LYS A 378 3.84 -14.68 18.77
CA LYS A 378 3.15 -14.79 20.05
C LYS A 378 2.39 -13.50 20.28
N VAL A 379 1.07 -13.59 20.26
CA VAL A 379 0.16 -12.49 20.57
C VAL A 379 -0.31 -12.66 22.00
N GLN A 380 -0.22 -11.60 22.80
CA GLN A 380 -0.66 -11.57 24.19
C GLN A 380 -1.69 -10.47 24.36
N LEU A 381 -2.74 -10.81 25.07
CA LEU A 381 -3.81 -9.92 25.45
C LEU A 381 -3.70 -9.62 26.93
N GLN A 382 -3.55 -8.36 27.32
CA GLN A 382 -3.41 -7.95 28.72
C GLN A 382 -4.42 -6.85 29.04
N LEU A 383 -5.00 -6.90 30.24
CA LEU A 383 -5.85 -5.78 30.66
C LEU A 383 -4.97 -4.54 30.85
N TRP A 384 -5.41 -3.39 30.34
CA TRP A 384 -4.66 -2.17 30.55
C TRP A 384 -4.57 -1.83 32.05
N GLY A 385 -3.37 -1.53 32.54
CA GLY A 385 -3.12 -1.20 33.95
C GLY A 385 -2.97 -2.39 34.88
N VAL A 386 -3.09 -3.63 34.41
CA VAL A 386 -2.86 -4.86 35.20
C VAL A 386 -1.92 -5.79 34.44
N GLU A 387 -0.93 -6.38 35.12
CA GLU A 387 0.05 -7.27 34.48
C GLU A 387 -0.50 -8.65 34.07
N THR A 388 -1.78 -8.91 34.33
CA THR A 388 -2.44 -10.19 34.06
C THR A 388 -2.73 -10.38 32.56
N ILE A 389 -2.27 -11.50 32.02
CA ILE A 389 -2.55 -11.94 30.65
C ILE A 389 -3.95 -12.56 30.62
N ILE A 390 -4.83 -12.04 29.76
CA ILE A 390 -6.20 -12.52 29.52
C ILE A 390 -6.20 -13.66 28.51
N ASP A 391 -5.42 -13.56 27.44
CA ASP A 391 -5.36 -14.60 26.42
C ASP A 391 -4.00 -14.57 25.71
N GLN A 392 -3.61 -15.71 25.16
CA GLN A 392 -2.37 -15.84 24.40
C GLN A 392 -2.54 -16.83 23.26
N ALA A 393 -2.27 -16.36 22.04
CA ALA A 393 -2.29 -17.16 20.84
C ALA A 393 -0.92 -17.22 20.15
N LEU A 394 -0.64 -18.36 19.50
CA LEU A 394 0.58 -18.58 18.72
C LEU A 394 0.20 -18.77 17.25
N PHE A 395 0.75 -17.92 16.38
CA PHE A 395 0.54 -18.00 14.95
C PHE A 395 1.86 -18.30 14.22
N PRO A 396 1.83 -19.01 13.08
CA PRO A 396 3.04 -19.23 12.29
C PRO A 396 3.53 -17.93 11.64
N LEU A 397 4.84 -17.85 11.39
CA LEU A 397 5.47 -16.84 10.55
C LEU A 397 6.57 -17.48 9.70
N LYS A 398 6.51 -17.31 8.38
CA LYS A 398 7.55 -17.73 7.47
C LYS A 398 8.26 -16.51 6.91
N ILE A 399 9.59 -16.47 6.99
CA ILE A 399 10.39 -15.39 6.39
C ILE A 399 11.03 -15.89 5.11
N ILE A 400 10.73 -15.22 4.00
CA ILE A 400 11.23 -15.56 2.67
C ILE A 400 12.00 -14.35 2.12
N PHE A 401 13.16 -14.61 1.52
CA PHE A 401 13.90 -13.62 0.73
C PHE A 401 13.61 -13.80 -0.75
N PRO A 402 13.73 -12.72 -1.56
CA PRO A 402 13.71 -12.80 -3.01
C PRO A 402 14.67 -13.89 -3.51
N ASN A 403 14.20 -14.65 -4.49
CA ASN A 403 15.00 -15.71 -5.09
C ASN A 403 16.21 -15.09 -5.79
N ARG A 404 17.42 -15.36 -5.27
CA ARG A 404 18.67 -14.81 -5.81
C ARG A 404 18.88 -15.19 -7.27
N LEU A 405 18.44 -16.39 -7.69
CA LEU A 405 18.54 -16.83 -9.07
C LEU A 405 17.65 -15.98 -9.98
N SER A 406 16.39 -15.76 -9.59
CA SER A 406 15.45 -14.93 -10.34
C SER A 406 15.98 -13.50 -10.51
N THR A 407 16.48 -12.90 -9.43
CA THR A 407 17.04 -11.55 -9.49
C THR A 407 18.27 -11.48 -10.40
N LEU A 408 19.18 -12.46 -10.32
CA LEU A 408 20.37 -12.51 -11.18
C LEU A 408 19.99 -12.64 -12.66
N VAL A 409 19.06 -13.53 -12.98
CA VAL A 409 18.57 -13.73 -14.35
C VAL A 409 17.91 -12.47 -14.89
N THR A 410 17.07 -11.81 -14.09
CA THR A 410 16.45 -10.53 -14.47
C THR A 410 17.49 -9.45 -14.74
N VAL A 411 18.53 -9.33 -13.92
CA VAL A 411 19.62 -8.36 -14.14
C VAL A 411 20.37 -8.68 -15.44
N LEU A 412 20.76 -9.93 -15.65
CA LEU A 412 21.44 -10.34 -16.88
C LEU A 412 20.58 -10.12 -18.13
N ALA A 413 19.30 -10.48 -18.08
CA ALA A 413 18.36 -10.27 -19.19
C ALA A 413 18.17 -8.77 -19.48
N THR A 414 18.13 -7.93 -18.45
CA THR A 414 18.03 -6.47 -18.61
C THR A 414 19.29 -5.90 -19.26
N ILE A 415 20.47 -6.28 -18.79
CA ILE A 415 21.76 -5.88 -19.40
C ILE A 415 21.80 -6.31 -20.86
N TRP A 416 21.42 -7.56 -21.15
CA TRP A 416 21.36 -8.09 -22.51
C TRP A 416 20.39 -7.30 -23.39
N GLY A 417 19.18 -7.03 -22.91
CA GLY A 417 18.19 -6.23 -23.63
C GLY A 417 18.70 -4.83 -23.98
N ILE A 418 19.42 -4.17 -23.06
CA ILE A 418 20.04 -2.85 -23.32
C ILE A 418 21.12 -2.96 -24.40
N LEU A 419 21.98 -3.98 -24.34
CA LEU A 419 23.04 -4.20 -25.35
C LEU A 419 22.44 -4.46 -26.73
N VAL A 420 21.44 -5.32 -26.83
CA VAL A 420 20.75 -5.64 -28.09
C VAL A 420 20.04 -4.41 -28.65
N LEU A 421 19.35 -3.65 -27.80
CA LEU A 421 18.69 -2.41 -28.22
C LEU A 421 19.69 -1.39 -28.75
N SER A 422 20.80 -1.18 -28.05
CA SER A 422 21.86 -0.27 -28.48
C SER A 422 22.48 -0.72 -29.81
N TYR A 423 22.72 -2.02 -29.98
CA TYR A 423 23.21 -2.58 -31.23
C TYR A 423 22.22 -2.36 -32.39
N LEU A 424 20.93 -2.62 -32.17
CA LEU A 424 19.90 -2.44 -33.19
C LEU A 424 19.76 -0.97 -33.59
N ILE A 425 19.76 -0.04 -32.64
CA ILE A 425 19.71 1.40 -32.93
C ILE A 425 20.94 1.84 -33.74
N ALA A 426 22.13 1.38 -33.37
CA ALA A 426 23.37 1.73 -34.05
C ALA A 426 23.46 1.18 -35.49
N ASN A 427 22.88 0.00 -35.73
CA ASN A 427 23.08 -0.74 -36.98
C ASN A 427 21.80 -0.94 -37.80
N TRP A 428 20.71 -0.23 -37.51
CA TRP A 428 19.42 -0.41 -38.17
C TRP A 428 19.49 -0.23 -39.69
N GLU A 429 20.18 0.82 -40.17
CA GLU A 429 20.34 1.09 -41.62
C GLU A 429 21.06 -0.06 -42.32
N LYS A 430 22.19 -0.51 -41.75
CA LYS A 430 22.97 -1.65 -42.26
C LYS A 430 22.17 -2.97 -42.24
N LEU A 431 21.20 -3.10 -41.35
CA LEU A 431 20.35 -4.28 -41.28
C LEU A 431 19.35 -4.28 -42.44
N ILE A 432 18.71 -3.13 -42.72
CA ILE A 432 17.77 -2.98 -43.82
C ILE A 432 18.45 -3.10 -45.19
N GLU A 433 19.64 -2.51 -45.35
CA GLU A 433 20.40 -2.53 -46.61
C GLU A 433 20.75 -3.94 -47.10
N LYS A 434 20.78 -4.94 -46.22
CA LYS A 434 21.03 -6.35 -46.59
C LYS A 434 19.89 -6.99 -47.37
N PHE A 435 18.69 -6.44 -47.30
CA PHE A 435 17.49 -7.03 -47.88
C PHE A 435 17.05 -6.30 -49.15
N SER A 436 16.68 -7.06 -50.17
CA SER A 436 15.97 -6.50 -51.33
C SER A 436 14.59 -5.97 -50.92
N ASN A 437 14.08 -4.97 -51.63
CA ASN A 437 12.73 -4.45 -51.46
C ASN A 437 11.67 -5.58 -51.48
N LYS A 438 11.84 -6.59 -52.35
CA LYS A 438 10.95 -7.78 -52.39
C LYS A 438 10.93 -8.52 -51.04
N ASN A 439 12.09 -8.73 -50.44
CA ASN A 439 12.23 -9.42 -49.17
C ASN A 439 11.65 -8.59 -48.02
N LEU A 440 11.88 -7.28 -48.00
CA LEU A 440 11.32 -6.39 -46.98
C LEU A 440 9.78 -6.37 -47.02
N ILE A 441 9.18 -6.37 -48.21
CA ILE A 441 7.72 -6.48 -48.39
C ILE A 441 7.23 -7.82 -47.84
N LEU A 442 7.87 -8.93 -48.20
CA LEU A 442 7.49 -10.26 -47.70
C LEU A 442 7.60 -10.36 -46.18
N ILE A 443 8.69 -9.87 -45.60
CA ILE A 443 8.90 -9.86 -44.14
C ILE A 443 7.80 -9.04 -43.45
N SER A 444 7.49 -7.85 -43.96
CA SER A 444 6.45 -7.00 -43.38
C SER A 444 5.07 -7.65 -43.48
N PHE A 445 4.77 -8.27 -44.63
CA PHE A 445 3.52 -8.98 -44.87
C PHE A 445 3.36 -10.19 -43.92
N PHE A 446 4.40 -11.02 -43.78
CA PHE A 446 4.39 -12.13 -42.83
C PHE A 446 4.28 -11.64 -41.38
N GLY A 447 4.94 -10.53 -41.02
CA GLY A 447 4.81 -9.91 -39.72
C GLY A 447 3.37 -9.49 -39.42
N ALA A 448 2.68 -8.91 -40.40
CA ALA A 448 1.27 -8.55 -40.31
C ALA A 448 0.34 -9.79 -40.24
N ILE A 449 0.62 -10.85 -41.01
CA ILE A 449 -0.13 -12.12 -40.93
C ILE A 449 0.03 -12.74 -39.55
N ILE A 450 1.26 -12.84 -39.05
CA ILE A 450 1.52 -13.39 -37.71
C ILE A 450 0.75 -12.58 -36.66
N PHE A 451 0.79 -11.25 -36.74
CA PHE A 451 0.02 -10.42 -35.83
C PHE A 451 -1.50 -10.70 -35.93
N GLY A 452 -2.05 -10.73 -37.15
CA GLY A 452 -3.49 -10.89 -37.38
C GLY A 452 -4.04 -12.27 -37.06
N PHE A 453 -3.30 -13.34 -37.37
CA PHE A 453 -3.74 -14.73 -37.17
C PHE A 453 -3.28 -15.36 -35.86
N VAL A 454 -2.23 -14.83 -35.24
CA VAL A 454 -1.68 -15.40 -34.00
C VAL A 454 -1.99 -14.49 -32.81
N ASN A 455 -1.52 -13.25 -32.82
CA ASN A 455 -1.62 -12.37 -31.64
C ASN A 455 -3.07 -11.95 -31.35
N LEU A 456 -3.83 -11.54 -32.36
CA LEU A 456 -5.22 -11.10 -32.16
C LEU A 456 -6.11 -12.22 -31.60
N PRO A 457 -6.19 -13.42 -32.23
CA PRO A 457 -6.99 -14.52 -31.69
C PRO A 457 -6.51 -14.98 -30.32
N SER A 458 -5.19 -15.05 -30.09
CA SER A 458 -4.61 -15.44 -28.80
C SER A 458 -5.10 -14.54 -27.66
N THR A 459 -5.15 -13.22 -27.88
CA THR A 459 -5.61 -12.25 -26.87
C THR A 459 -7.06 -12.51 -26.44
N PHE A 460 -7.96 -12.82 -27.38
CA PHE A 460 -9.34 -13.18 -27.07
C PHE A 460 -9.48 -14.58 -26.44
N LEU A 461 -8.71 -15.55 -26.93
CA LEU A 461 -8.73 -16.92 -26.47
C LEU A 461 -8.23 -17.09 -25.04
N ILE A 462 -7.34 -16.23 -24.55
CA ILE A 462 -6.88 -16.28 -23.16
C ILE A 462 -8.04 -16.17 -22.17
N SER A 463 -8.99 -15.26 -22.41
CA SER A 463 -10.12 -15.07 -21.50
C SER A 463 -11.05 -16.29 -21.47
N ILE A 464 -11.33 -16.86 -22.65
CA ILE A 464 -12.17 -18.05 -22.80
C ILE A 464 -11.48 -19.28 -22.20
N SER A 465 -10.19 -19.44 -22.47
CA SER A 465 -9.40 -20.58 -21.98
C SER A 465 -9.22 -20.53 -20.46
N ASN A 466 -8.98 -19.34 -19.89
CA ASN A 466 -8.93 -19.16 -18.43
C ASN A 466 -10.25 -19.51 -17.76
N PHE A 467 -11.39 -19.19 -18.38
CA PHE A 467 -12.70 -19.58 -17.87
C PHE A 467 -12.92 -21.10 -17.91
N LEU A 468 -12.51 -21.77 -19.00
CA LEU A 468 -12.76 -23.21 -19.18
C LEU A 468 -11.78 -24.10 -18.42
N LEU A 469 -10.48 -23.77 -18.44
CA LEU A 469 -9.39 -24.65 -18.01
C LEU A 469 -8.62 -24.11 -16.79
N GLY A 470 -8.90 -22.87 -16.36
CA GLY A 470 -8.24 -22.22 -15.23
C GLY A 470 -6.71 -22.25 -15.39
N PRO A 471 -5.96 -22.92 -14.48
CA PRO A 471 -4.51 -22.98 -14.53
C PRO A 471 -3.95 -23.78 -15.73
N PHE A 472 -4.77 -24.58 -16.42
CA PHE A 472 -4.34 -25.32 -17.62
C PHE A 472 -4.65 -24.59 -18.93
N SER A 473 -5.13 -23.34 -18.85
CA SER A 473 -5.49 -22.55 -20.03
C SER A 473 -4.36 -22.38 -21.04
N PHE A 474 -3.11 -22.34 -20.54
CA PHE A 474 -1.91 -22.23 -21.36
C PHE A 474 -1.74 -23.41 -22.31
N LEU A 475 -2.24 -24.61 -21.99
CA LEU A 475 -2.10 -25.76 -22.89
C LEU A 475 -2.82 -25.51 -24.22
N LEU A 476 -3.98 -24.87 -24.18
CA LEU A 476 -4.77 -24.52 -25.36
C LEU A 476 -4.23 -23.26 -26.04
N THR A 477 -3.95 -22.21 -25.25
CA THR A 477 -3.51 -20.93 -25.82
C THR A 477 -2.10 -21.02 -26.38
N ALA A 478 -1.15 -21.67 -25.69
CA ALA A 478 0.20 -21.87 -26.18
C ALA A 478 0.24 -22.84 -27.37
N PHE A 479 -0.63 -23.85 -27.42
CA PHE A 479 -0.73 -24.73 -28.58
C PHE A 479 -1.02 -23.94 -29.86
N LEU A 480 -2.03 -23.08 -29.84
CA LEU A 480 -2.37 -22.26 -31.00
C LEU A 480 -1.31 -21.18 -31.24
N ASN A 481 -0.85 -20.50 -30.19
CA ASN A 481 0.09 -19.39 -30.30
C ASN A 481 1.45 -19.83 -30.85
N GLU A 482 2.08 -20.81 -30.21
CA GLU A 482 3.45 -21.21 -30.54
C GLU A 482 3.51 -21.98 -31.86
N ILE A 483 2.59 -22.92 -32.09
CA ILE A 483 2.61 -23.70 -33.33
C ILE A 483 2.39 -22.78 -34.53
N LEU A 484 1.39 -21.90 -34.50
CA LEU A 484 1.11 -21.01 -35.62
C LEU A 484 2.22 -19.98 -35.82
N TYR A 485 2.73 -19.38 -34.72
CA TYR A 485 3.84 -18.43 -34.78
C TYR A 485 5.06 -19.04 -35.46
N PHE A 486 5.55 -20.18 -34.94
CA PHE A 486 6.76 -20.81 -35.46
C PHE A 486 6.54 -21.42 -36.85
N THR A 487 5.34 -21.89 -37.18
CA THR A 487 5.01 -22.35 -38.53
C THR A 487 5.17 -21.22 -39.54
N LEU A 488 4.59 -20.06 -39.27
CA LEU A 488 4.68 -18.89 -40.17
C LEU A 488 6.09 -18.29 -40.21
N LEU A 489 6.78 -18.25 -39.06
CA LEU A 489 8.15 -17.75 -38.99
C LEU A 489 9.11 -18.62 -39.82
N VAL A 490 9.04 -19.94 -39.68
CA VAL A 490 9.93 -20.86 -40.42
C VAL A 490 9.56 -20.92 -41.90
N ALA A 491 8.27 -20.79 -42.24
CA ALA A 491 7.86 -20.64 -43.63
C ALA A 491 8.50 -19.40 -44.27
N LEU A 492 8.51 -18.25 -43.56
CA LEU A 492 9.22 -17.05 -44.01
C LEU A 492 10.73 -17.27 -44.13
N LEU A 493 11.38 -17.91 -43.14
CA LEU A 493 12.82 -18.18 -43.19
C LEU A 493 13.20 -19.12 -44.35
N THR A 494 12.30 -20.02 -44.75
CA THR A 494 12.50 -20.89 -45.91
C THR A 494 12.46 -20.09 -47.22
N ILE A 495 11.61 -19.04 -47.29
CA ILE A 495 11.49 -18.17 -48.47
C ILE A 495 12.61 -17.11 -48.50
N VAL A 496 12.96 -16.54 -47.35
CA VAL A 496 13.99 -15.50 -47.17
C VAL A 496 15.07 -15.99 -46.20
N PRO A 497 16.00 -16.86 -46.64
CA PRO A 497 17.02 -17.48 -45.79
C PRO A 497 18.19 -16.53 -45.52
N GLN A 498 17.90 -15.38 -44.91
CA GLN A 498 18.86 -14.33 -44.59
C GLN A 498 18.86 -14.03 -43.09
N THR A 499 20.04 -13.82 -42.52
CA THR A 499 20.20 -13.42 -41.12
C THR A 499 19.70 -11.99 -40.93
N GLY A 500 18.81 -11.76 -39.97
CA GLY A 500 18.10 -10.51 -39.71
C GLY A 500 16.61 -10.60 -40.00
N THR A 501 16.14 -11.67 -40.66
CA THR A 501 14.72 -11.88 -40.95
C THR A 501 13.91 -12.02 -39.66
N VAL A 502 14.42 -12.75 -38.65
CA VAL A 502 13.71 -12.93 -37.36
C VAL A 502 13.60 -11.62 -36.63
N ILE A 503 14.68 -10.83 -36.60
CA ILE A 503 14.71 -9.49 -36.00
C ILE A 503 13.65 -8.59 -36.65
N LEU A 504 13.59 -8.52 -37.98
CA LEU A 504 12.66 -7.64 -38.69
C LEU A 504 11.20 -8.05 -38.50
N VAL A 505 10.88 -9.35 -38.64
CA VAL A 505 9.49 -9.82 -38.45
C VAL A 505 9.03 -9.58 -37.01
N SER A 506 9.91 -9.81 -36.03
CA SER A 506 9.61 -9.60 -34.62
C SER A 506 9.46 -8.11 -34.31
N SER A 507 10.22 -7.24 -34.96
CA SER A 507 10.06 -5.78 -34.84
C SER A 507 8.70 -5.32 -35.37
N VAL A 508 8.28 -5.80 -36.55
CA VAL A 508 6.96 -5.50 -37.11
C VAL A 508 5.85 -5.98 -36.16
N ARG A 509 5.96 -7.23 -35.68
CA ARG A 509 5.00 -7.81 -34.73
C ARG A 509 4.92 -7.01 -33.43
N PHE A 510 6.06 -6.60 -32.87
CA PHE A 510 6.12 -5.80 -31.65
C PHE A 510 5.47 -4.43 -31.83
N LEU A 511 5.77 -3.73 -32.94
CA LEU A 511 5.17 -2.43 -33.24
C LEU A 511 3.66 -2.52 -33.41
N LEU A 512 3.17 -3.51 -34.16
CA LEU A 512 1.74 -3.74 -34.34
C LEU A 512 1.05 -4.07 -33.01
N ASN A 513 1.66 -4.94 -32.19
CA ASN A 513 1.14 -5.28 -30.87
C ASN A 513 1.08 -4.06 -29.94
N GLY A 514 2.12 -3.24 -29.94
CA GLY A 514 2.14 -2.03 -29.13
C GLY A 514 1.14 -0.97 -29.57
N ILE A 515 0.99 -0.74 -30.89
CA ILE A 515 0.09 0.27 -31.43
C ILE A 515 -1.38 -0.14 -31.28
N LEU A 516 -1.72 -1.40 -31.55
CA LEU A 516 -3.11 -1.86 -31.61
C LEU A 516 -3.63 -2.40 -30.26
N LEU A 517 -2.77 -3.04 -29.46
CA LEU A 517 -3.17 -3.67 -28.19
C LEU A 517 -2.65 -2.90 -26.96
N GLY A 518 -1.90 -1.80 -27.14
CA GLY A 518 -1.34 -1.02 -26.04
C GLY A 518 -0.27 -1.75 -25.23
N ALA A 519 0.24 -2.88 -25.74
CA ALA A 519 1.12 -3.80 -25.01
C ALA A 519 2.60 -3.40 -25.04
N MET A 520 2.92 -2.11 -24.93
CA MET A 520 4.32 -1.64 -24.85
C MET A 520 4.78 -1.55 -23.40
N SER A 521 5.23 -2.68 -22.83
CA SER A 521 5.89 -2.70 -21.52
C SER A 521 7.40 -2.96 -21.66
N PRO A 522 8.24 -2.38 -20.77
CA PRO A 522 9.68 -2.67 -20.76
C PRO A 522 10.01 -4.16 -20.59
N ILE A 523 9.17 -4.89 -19.86
CA ILE A 523 9.33 -6.33 -19.61
C ILE A 523 9.15 -7.12 -20.91
N ILE A 524 8.10 -6.80 -21.70
CA ILE A 524 7.86 -7.45 -23.00
C ILE A 524 9.04 -7.20 -23.94
N LEU A 525 9.61 -6.00 -23.91
CA LEU A 525 10.75 -5.62 -24.75
C LEU A 525 12.04 -6.38 -24.35
N ILE A 526 12.30 -6.57 -23.05
CA ILE A 526 13.41 -7.42 -22.57
C ILE A 526 13.23 -8.86 -23.03
N ASN A 527 12.03 -9.44 -22.82
CA ASN A 527 11.74 -10.82 -23.21
C ASN A 527 11.86 -11.00 -24.73
N LEU A 528 11.39 -10.04 -25.52
CA LEU A 528 11.53 -10.05 -26.97
C LEU A 528 13.00 -10.08 -27.41
N PHE A 529 13.90 -9.31 -26.78
CA PHE A 529 15.31 -9.34 -27.16
C PHE A 529 15.99 -10.66 -26.82
N VAL A 530 15.65 -11.27 -25.69
CA VAL A 530 16.14 -12.62 -25.35
C VAL A 530 15.67 -13.63 -26.38
N SER A 531 14.37 -13.65 -26.70
CA SER A 531 13.80 -14.55 -27.71
C SER A 531 14.45 -14.37 -29.09
N VAL A 532 14.44 -13.13 -29.60
CA VAL A 532 14.91 -12.83 -30.97
C VAL A 532 16.39 -13.14 -31.12
N THR A 533 17.22 -12.84 -30.12
CA THR A 533 18.65 -13.18 -30.20
C THR A 533 18.89 -14.67 -30.20
N GLY A 534 18.21 -15.44 -29.35
CA GLY A 534 18.32 -16.89 -29.34
C GLY A 534 17.85 -17.53 -30.65
N LEU A 535 16.74 -17.04 -31.22
CA LEU A 535 16.23 -17.52 -32.51
C LEU A 535 17.15 -17.17 -33.67
N GLU A 536 17.71 -15.96 -33.71
CA GLU A 536 18.64 -15.54 -34.76
C GLU A 536 19.97 -16.32 -34.69
N ILE A 537 20.48 -16.59 -33.48
CA ILE A 537 21.64 -17.47 -33.27
C ILE A 537 21.33 -18.90 -33.70
N GLY A 538 20.16 -19.43 -33.32
CA GLY A 538 19.70 -20.76 -33.72
C GLY A 538 19.60 -20.91 -35.23
N PHE A 539 19.09 -19.89 -35.92
CA PHE A 539 19.02 -19.86 -37.37
C PHE A 539 20.41 -19.78 -38.02
N TRP A 540 21.31 -18.98 -37.46
CA TRP A 540 22.69 -18.89 -37.94
C TRP A 540 23.43 -20.24 -37.81
N LEU A 541 23.22 -20.97 -36.70
CA LEU A 541 23.83 -22.28 -36.43
C LEU A 541 23.23 -23.41 -37.29
N ALA A 542 21.92 -23.41 -37.52
CA ALA A 542 21.26 -24.42 -38.35
C ALA A 542 21.63 -24.32 -39.84
N GLY A 543 22.17 -23.18 -40.27
CA GLY A 543 22.55 -22.91 -41.65
C GLY A 543 21.38 -22.46 -42.52
N LYS A 544 21.70 -21.88 -43.67
CA LYS A 544 20.72 -21.25 -44.57
C LYS A 544 19.89 -22.23 -45.40
N ASP A 545 20.33 -23.49 -45.50
CA ASP A 545 19.61 -24.51 -46.25
C ASP A 545 18.62 -25.28 -45.38
N LEU A 546 17.42 -24.72 -45.26
CA LEU A 546 16.30 -25.30 -44.53
C LEU A 546 15.56 -26.42 -45.30
N THR A 547 15.98 -26.73 -46.53
CA THR A 547 15.40 -27.82 -47.32
C THR A 547 15.89 -29.19 -46.86
N SER A 548 17.08 -29.25 -46.26
CA SER A 548 17.62 -30.45 -45.62
C SER A 548 16.85 -30.82 -44.35
N ARG A 549 16.48 -32.10 -44.20
CA ARG A 549 15.81 -32.62 -43.00
C ARG A 549 16.68 -32.48 -41.74
N LEU A 550 18.00 -32.61 -41.89
CA LEU A 550 18.92 -32.50 -40.75
C LEU A 550 19.00 -31.06 -40.24
N ASN A 551 19.18 -30.09 -41.13
CA ASN A 551 19.20 -28.67 -40.76
C ASN A 551 17.87 -28.22 -40.16
N CYS A 552 16.75 -28.75 -40.65
CA CYS A 552 15.43 -28.50 -40.07
C CYS A 552 15.29 -29.05 -38.65
N LEU A 553 15.79 -30.27 -38.37
CA LEU A 553 15.80 -30.83 -37.02
C LEU A 553 16.71 -30.03 -36.08
N ILE A 554 17.88 -29.62 -36.56
CA ILE A 554 18.80 -28.77 -35.82
C ILE A 554 18.13 -27.43 -35.49
N LEU A 555 17.46 -26.80 -36.45
CA LEU A 555 16.69 -25.58 -36.26
C LEU A 555 15.59 -25.78 -35.20
N ALA A 556 14.83 -26.88 -35.29
CA ALA A 556 13.75 -27.18 -34.35
C ALA A 556 14.24 -27.31 -32.90
N ILE A 557 15.41 -27.95 -32.71
CA ILE A 557 16.04 -28.07 -31.38
C ILE A 557 16.49 -26.69 -30.87
N PHE A 558 17.18 -25.90 -31.70
CA PHE A 558 17.65 -24.57 -31.28
C PHE A 558 16.50 -23.60 -31.02
N PHE A 559 15.46 -23.62 -31.84
CA PHE A 559 14.28 -22.77 -31.65
C PHE A 559 13.52 -23.19 -30.40
N GLY A 560 13.30 -24.49 -30.20
CA GLY A 560 12.67 -25.00 -28.98
C GLY A 560 13.46 -24.63 -27.71
N PHE A 561 14.79 -24.74 -27.74
CA PHE A 561 15.62 -24.35 -26.59
C PHE A 561 15.60 -22.84 -26.35
N SER A 562 15.69 -22.05 -27.43
CA SER A 562 15.62 -20.58 -27.36
C SER A 562 14.29 -20.11 -26.78
N ASP A 563 13.18 -20.72 -27.21
CA ASP A 563 11.86 -20.34 -26.77
C ASP A 563 11.58 -20.80 -25.33
N ALA A 564 12.00 -22.02 -24.97
CA ALA A 564 11.99 -22.49 -23.59
C ALA A 564 12.82 -21.57 -22.65
N LEU A 565 13.99 -21.12 -23.10
CA LEU A 565 14.82 -20.16 -22.37
C LEU A 565 14.09 -18.82 -22.21
N SER A 566 13.44 -18.32 -23.26
CA SER A 566 12.66 -17.08 -23.22
C SER A 566 11.49 -17.19 -22.24
N ALA A 567 10.73 -18.28 -22.29
CA ALA A 567 9.64 -18.56 -21.36
C ALA A 567 10.13 -18.62 -19.90
N TRP A 568 11.28 -19.27 -19.68
CA TRP A 568 11.88 -19.31 -18.35
C TRP A 568 12.31 -17.93 -17.85
N VAL A 569 12.94 -17.11 -18.70
CA VAL A 569 13.30 -15.73 -18.38
C VAL A 569 12.06 -14.89 -18.07
N ASP A 570 10.97 -15.07 -18.81
CA ASP A 570 9.69 -14.39 -18.55
C ASP A 570 9.16 -14.70 -17.14
N PHE A 571 9.22 -15.97 -16.70
CA PHE A 571 8.91 -16.34 -15.32
C PHE A 571 9.85 -15.65 -14.31
N GLN A 572 11.15 -15.59 -14.58
CA GLN A 572 12.09 -14.92 -13.67
C GLN A 572 11.81 -13.41 -13.57
N LEU A 573 11.43 -12.77 -14.68
CA LEU A 573 10.99 -11.37 -14.71
C LEU A 573 9.70 -11.20 -13.90
N GLY A 574 8.72 -12.09 -14.06
CA GLY A 574 7.48 -12.08 -13.31
C GLY A 574 7.66 -12.26 -11.81
N ILE A 575 8.52 -13.22 -11.40
CA ILE A 575 8.88 -13.46 -10.00
C ILE A 575 9.57 -12.24 -9.40
N THR A 576 10.47 -11.59 -10.15
CA THR A 576 11.26 -10.46 -9.63
C THR A 576 10.47 -9.16 -9.58
N PHE A 577 9.84 -8.75 -10.69
CA PHE A 577 9.16 -7.45 -10.79
C PHE A 577 7.78 -7.43 -10.14
N TYR A 578 7.03 -8.53 -10.24
CA TYR A 578 5.66 -8.61 -9.72
C TYR A 578 5.54 -9.41 -8.43
N ARG A 579 6.65 -9.96 -7.92
CA ARG A 579 6.67 -10.82 -6.70
C ARG A 579 5.68 -11.98 -6.79
N LEU A 580 5.45 -12.47 -8.01
CA LEU A 580 4.53 -13.57 -8.27
C LEU A 580 5.11 -14.89 -7.80
N PHE A 581 4.27 -15.71 -7.19
CA PHE A 581 4.62 -17.04 -6.74
C PHE A 581 4.05 -18.07 -7.70
N TYR A 582 4.92 -18.73 -8.46
CA TYR A 582 4.57 -19.84 -9.32
C TYR A 582 4.97 -21.16 -8.67
N ALA A 583 4.18 -22.21 -8.90
CA ALA A 583 4.55 -23.56 -8.49
C ALA A 583 5.61 -24.12 -9.45
N ASP A 584 6.59 -24.87 -8.91
CA ASP A 584 7.70 -25.41 -9.71
C ASP A 584 7.20 -26.28 -10.88
N TRP A 585 6.21 -27.14 -10.63
CA TRP A 585 5.62 -28.00 -11.67
C TRP A 585 5.02 -27.19 -12.83
N TYR A 586 4.43 -26.03 -12.53
CA TYR A 586 3.78 -25.18 -13.52
C TYR A 586 4.81 -24.51 -14.42
N ILE A 587 5.91 -24.02 -13.84
CA ILE A 587 7.03 -23.45 -14.60
C ILE A 587 7.60 -24.52 -15.55
N TRP A 588 7.89 -25.72 -15.05
CA TRP A 588 8.46 -26.79 -15.88
C TRP A 588 7.51 -27.24 -16.99
N LEU A 589 6.20 -27.29 -16.73
CA LEU A 589 5.22 -27.67 -17.76
C LEU A 589 5.10 -26.59 -18.83
N MET A 590 5.05 -25.32 -18.46
CA MET A 590 5.05 -24.20 -19.41
C MET A 590 6.32 -24.16 -20.26
N VAL A 591 7.49 -24.30 -19.62
CA VAL A 591 8.79 -24.25 -20.32
C VAL A 591 8.97 -25.46 -21.24
N GLY A 592 8.62 -26.66 -20.77
CA GLY A 592 8.81 -27.90 -21.54
C GLY A 592 7.74 -28.14 -22.61
N VAL A 593 6.46 -27.92 -22.30
CA VAL A 593 5.38 -28.17 -23.25
C VAL A 593 5.13 -26.94 -24.11
N GLY A 594 4.89 -25.79 -23.48
CA GLY A 594 4.65 -24.53 -24.17
C GLY A 594 5.88 -24.07 -24.95
N GLY A 595 7.00 -23.86 -24.27
CA GLY A 595 8.21 -23.28 -24.87
C GLY A 595 9.00 -24.23 -25.78
N PHE A 596 9.11 -25.52 -25.45
CA PHE A 596 9.90 -26.46 -26.25
C PHE A 596 9.05 -27.27 -27.23
N SER A 597 8.08 -28.03 -26.73
CA SER A 597 7.39 -29.06 -27.51
C SER A 597 6.53 -28.47 -28.64
N TYR A 598 5.75 -27.43 -28.36
CA TYR A 598 4.92 -26.78 -29.38
C TYR A 598 5.76 -26.04 -30.42
N THR A 599 6.83 -25.39 -30.00
CA THR A 599 7.81 -24.75 -30.89
C THR A 599 8.47 -25.77 -31.82
N PHE A 600 8.89 -26.92 -31.30
CA PHE A 600 9.45 -28.01 -32.10
C PHE A 600 8.49 -28.47 -33.20
N ILE A 601 7.21 -28.67 -32.86
CA ILE A 601 6.16 -29.06 -33.83
C ILE A 601 5.94 -27.94 -34.86
N GLY A 602 5.83 -26.69 -34.42
CA GLY A 602 5.64 -25.53 -35.29
C GLY A 602 6.77 -25.36 -36.31
N VAL A 603 8.02 -25.59 -35.91
CA VAL A 603 9.17 -25.53 -36.84
C VAL A 603 9.07 -26.60 -37.93
N LEU A 604 8.70 -27.84 -37.57
CA LEU A 604 8.54 -28.92 -38.55
C LEU A 604 7.44 -28.61 -39.55
N LEU A 605 6.27 -28.16 -39.09
CA LEU A 605 5.15 -27.77 -39.94
C LEU A 605 5.51 -26.55 -40.82
N GLY A 606 6.21 -25.57 -40.25
CA GLY A 606 6.67 -24.39 -40.97
C GLY A 606 7.64 -24.70 -42.09
N SER A 607 8.53 -25.68 -41.89
CA SER A 607 9.43 -26.14 -42.95
C SER A 607 8.68 -26.78 -44.12
N GLN A 608 7.62 -27.53 -43.84
CA GLN A 608 6.77 -28.14 -44.86
C GLN A 608 6.00 -27.06 -45.61
N LEU A 609 5.37 -26.13 -44.89
CA LEU A 609 4.64 -25.01 -45.48
C LEU A 609 5.55 -24.13 -46.35
N GLY A 610 6.74 -23.79 -45.84
CA GLY A 610 7.74 -23.01 -46.55
C GLY A 610 8.15 -23.63 -47.89
N ARG A 611 8.36 -24.95 -47.93
CA ARG A 611 8.67 -25.67 -49.19
C ARG A 611 7.53 -25.63 -50.20
N HIS A 612 6.28 -25.68 -49.75
CA HIS A 612 5.13 -25.56 -50.65
C HIS A 612 5.01 -24.14 -51.20
N LEU A 613 5.19 -23.12 -50.37
CA LEU A 613 5.17 -21.72 -50.79
C LEU A 613 6.32 -21.38 -51.74
N GLN A 614 7.52 -21.94 -51.52
CA GLN A 614 8.67 -21.74 -52.39
C GLN A 614 8.42 -22.23 -53.82
N LYS A 615 7.60 -23.27 -54.02
CA LYS A 615 7.19 -23.75 -55.35
C LYS A 615 6.23 -22.82 -56.10
N VAL A 616 5.62 -21.87 -55.39
CA VAL A 616 4.64 -20.92 -55.95
C VAL A 616 5.27 -19.54 -56.15
N VAL A 617 6.23 -19.18 -55.30
CA VAL A 617 6.94 -17.88 -55.34
C VAL A 617 8.10 -17.86 -56.34
N ASN A 618 8.69 -19.02 -56.60
CA ASN A 618 9.62 -19.26 -57.71
C ASN A 618 8.86 -19.79 -58.92
#